data_AF-A0A1Y3AZA5-F1
#
_entry.id   AF-A0A1Y3AZA5-F1
#
_cell.length_a   1.000
_cell.length_b   1.000
_cell.length_c   1.000
_cell.angle_alpha   90.00
_cell.angle_beta   90.00
_cell.angle_gamma   90.00
#
_symmetry.space_group_name_H-M   'P 1'
#
loop_
_entity.id
_entity.type
_entity.pdbx_description
1 polymer ?
#
loop_
_entity_poly.entity_id
_entity_poly.type
_entity_poly.pdbx_seq_one_letter_code
_entity_poly.pdbx_strand_id
1 'polypeptide(L)' 'PDINIAELDIPVNAVATALKDFFLKRLPPIFPSDSMTNIANLAKQYTDAGQLSEMRAFIRGLPNSNFEILKHMISHFVK' A
#
# COMPACT_ATOMS: atom_id res chain seq x y z
N PRO A 1 -19.61 15.02 10.57
CA PRO A 1 -20.71 14.06 10.32
C PRO A 1 -20.13 12.66 10.18
N ASP A 2 -20.45 11.77 11.13
CA ASP A 2 -20.09 10.37 11.05
C ASP A 2 -21.03 9.69 10.05
N ILE A 3 -20.51 9.34 8.88
CA ILE A 3 -21.26 8.64 7.83
C ILE A 3 -20.98 7.15 8.00
N ASN A 4 -22.02 6.36 8.27
CA ASN A 4 -21.91 4.92 8.30
C ASN A 4 -22.01 4.36 6.87
N ILE A 5 -20.87 3.95 6.30
CA ILE A 5 -20.81 3.38 4.95
C ILE A 5 -21.63 2.08 4.84
N ALA A 6 -21.83 1.36 5.94
CA ALA A 6 -22.63 0.13 5.93
C ALA A 6 -24.15 0.38 5.84
N GLU A 7 -24.60 1.59 6.15
CA GLU A 7 -26.01 2.00 6.00
C GLU A 7 -26.31 2.58 4.61
N LEU A 8 -25.28 2.84 3.82
CA LEU A 8 -25.42 3.29 2.45
C LEU A 8 -25.56 2.07 1.55
N ASP A 9 -26.61 2.05 0.72
CA ASP A 9 -26.84 1.01 -0.30
C ASP A 9 -25.88 1.19 -1.50
N ILE A 10 -24.58 1.12 -1.22
CA ILE A 10 -23.51 1.29 -2.20
C ILE A 10 -22.89 -0.07 -2.49
N PRO A 11 -22.82 -0.48 -3.76
CA PRO A 11 -22.12 -1.69 -4.16
C PRO A 11 -20.67 -1.73 -3.66
N VAL A 12 -20.25 -2.86 -3.10
CA VAL A 12 -18.89 -3.04 -2.53
C VAL A 12 -17.77 -2.76 -3.55
N ASN A 13 -18.01 -3.05 -4.83
CA ASN A 13 -17.08 -2.76 -5.91
C ASN A 13 -16.89 -1.24 -6.14
N ALA A 14 -17.94 -0.44 -5.93
CA ALA A 14 -17.88 1.00 -6.02
C ALA A 14 -17.09 1.58 -4.84
N VAL A 15 -17.27 1.05 -3.63
CA VAL A 15 -16.46 1.43 -2.46
C VAL A 15 -14.98 1.09 -2.68
N ALA A 16 -14.68 -0.11 -3.17
CA ALA A 16 -13.31 -0.52 -3.49
C ALA A 16 -12.69 0.36 -4.59
N THR A 17 -13.48 0.75 -5.60
CA THR A 17 -13.03 1.64 -6.67
C THR A 17 -12.74 3.04 -6.13
N ALA A 18 -13.63 3.60 -5.31
CA ALA A 18 -13.46 4.89 -4.67
C ALA A 18 -12.22 4.93 -3.76
N LEU A 19 -11.97 3.84 -3.01
CA LEU A 19 -10.78 3.70 -2.19
C LEU A 19 -9.49 3.72 -3.03
N LYS A 20 -9.44 2.96 -4.12
CA LYS A 20 -8.30 2.98 -5.05
C LYS A 20 -8.10 4.36 -5.68
N ASP A 21 -9.18 4.99 -6.12
CA ASP A 21 -9.15 6.33 -6.72
C ASP A 21 -8.66 7.38 -5.74
N PHE A 22 -9.00 7.28 -4.45
CA PHE A 22 -8.48 8.17 -3.43
C PHE A 22 -6.94 8.11 -3.33
N PHE A 23 -6.37 6.91 -3.26
CA PHE A 23 -4.91 6.75 -3.19
C PHE A 23 -4.18 7.12 -4.48
N LEU A 24 -4.81 6.92 -5.65
CA LEU A 24 -4.18 7.18 -6.95
C LEU A 24 -4.30 8.64 -7.41
N LYS A 25 -5.42 9.30 -7.09
CA LYS A 25 -5.78 10.62 -7.68
C LYS A 25 -5.75 11.76 -6.67
N ARG A 26 -5.93 11.48 -5.37
CA ARG A 26 -6.06 12.53 -4.33
C ARG A 26 -4.83 12.63 -3.44
N LEU A 27 -4.08 11.55 -3.29
CA LEU A 27 -2.88 11.53 -2.45
C LEU A 27 -1.60 11.57 -3.28
N PRO A 28 -0.52 12.15 -2.73
CA PRO A 28 0.81 11.93 -3.26
C PRO A 28 1.13 10.42 -3.31
N PRO A 29 1.99 9.98 -4.24
CA PRO A 29 2.38 8.58 -4.33
C PRO A 29 2.86 8.04 -2.97
N ILE A 30 2.27 6.93 -2.54
CA ILE A 30 2.65 6.25 -1.28
C ILE A 30 4.10 5.74 -1.37
N PHE A 31 4.51 5.37 -2.57
CA PHE A 31 5.88 5.00 -2.88
C PHE A 31 6.58 6.13 -3.64
N PRO A 32 7.84 6.47 -3.28
CA PRO A 32 8.70 7.30 -4.12
C PRO A 32 8.77 6.79 -5.56
N SER A 33 8.97 7.67 -6.54
CA SER A 33 9.00 7.35 -7.97
C SER A 33 9.94 6.20 -8.34
N ASP A 34 11.09 6.08 -7.66
CA ASP A 34 12.10 5.07 -7.95
C ASP A 34 11.86 3.73 -7.24
N SER A 35 10.84 3.66 -6.39
CA SER A 35 10.56 2.51 -5.52
C SER A 35 10.25 1.24 -6.30
N MET A 36 9.49 1.34 -7.40
CA MET A 36 9.13 0.16 -8.19
C MET A 36 10.38 -0.46 -8.84
N THR A 37 11.27 0.38 -9.35
CA THR A 37 12.56 -0.07 -9.91
C THR A 37 13.43 -0.70 -8.82
N ASN A 38 13.51 -0.08 -7.64
CA ASN A 38 14.27 -0.62 -6.51
C ASN A 38 13.73 -1.98 -6.06
N ILE A 39 12.41 -2.11 -5.86
CA ILE A 39 11.77 -3.38 -5.48
C ILE A 39 11.99 -4.45 -6.55
N ALA A 40 11.85 -4.11 -7.85
CA ALA A 40 12.08 -5.03 -8.94
C ALA A 40 13.54 -5.51 -9.02
N ASN A 41 14.50 -4.64 -8.69
CA ASN A 41 15.91 -5.01 -8.61
C ASN A 41 16.21 -5.89 -7.40
N LEU A 42 15.62 -5.59 -6.23
CA LEU A 42 15.75 -6.42 -5.03
C LEU A 42 15.24 -7.84 -5.27
N ALA A 43 14.11 -8.00 -5.96
CA ALA A 43 13.54 -9.30 -6.30
C ALA A 43 14.42 -10.15 -7.25
N LYS A 44 15.38 -9.54 -7.96
CA LYS A 44 16.28 -10.24 -8.89
C LYS A 44 17.64 -10.60 -8.28
N GLN A 45 18.08 -9.87 -7.26
CA GLN A 45 19.46 -9.93 -6.78
C GLN A 45 19.68 -10.86 -5.58
N TYR A 46 18.63 -11.16 -4.80
CA TYR A 46 18.77 -11.87 -3.53
C TYR A 46 18.09 -13.24 -3.53
N THR A 47 18.60 -14.16 -2.71
CA THR A 47 17.87 -15.36 -2.26
C THR A 47 16.64 -14.95 -1.41
N ASP A 48 15.67 -15.83 -1.23
CA ASP A 48 14.42 -15.54 -0.51
C ASP A 48 14.62 -14.83 0.85
N ALA A 49 15.66 -15.22 1.62
CA ALA A 49 15.99 -14.60 2.90
C ALA A 49 16.57 -13.17 2.75
N GLY A 50 17.41 -12.93 1.73
CA GLY A 50 17.97 -11.60 1.45
C GLY A 50 16.90 -10.65 0.91
N GLN A 51 15.98 -11.15 0.10
CA GLN A 51 14.85 -10.36 -0.42
C GLN A 51 13.97 -9.82 0.71
N LEU A 52 13.65 -10.66 1.71
CA LEU A 52 12.86 -10.25 2.87
C LEU A 52 13.55 -9.18 3.71
N SER A 53 14.87 -9.31 3.91
CA SER A 53 15.66 -8.34 4.66
C SER A 53 15.66 -6.97 3.99
N GLU A 54 15.94 -6.92 2.69
CA GLU A 54 15.98 -5.66 1.93
C GLU A 54 14.59 -5.03 1.78
N MET A 55 13.56 -5.85 1.52
CA MET A 55 12.17 -5.37 1.50
C MET A 55 11.78 -4.75 2.85
N ARG A 56 12.20 -5.36 3.96
CA ARG A 56 11.97 -4.82 5.31
C ARG A 56 12.68 -3.49 5.54
N ALA A 57 13.93 -3.36 5.07
CA ALA A 57 14.70 -2.12 5.16
C ALA A 57 14.04 -1.00 4.33
N PHE A 58 13.65 -1.32 3.09
CA PHE A 58 12.94 -0.40 2.20
C PHE A 58 11.63 0.10 2.83
N ILE A 59 10.79 -0.81 3.32
CA ILE A 59 9.50 -0.46 3.94
C ILE A 59 9.69 0.43 5.18
N ARG A 60 10.74 0.18 5.99
CA ARG A 60 11.06 1.00 7.17
C ARG A 60 11.65 2.37 6.84
N GLY A 61 12.17 2.56 5.63
CA GLY A 61 12.71 3.84 5.17
C GLY A 61 11.63 4.81 4.65
N LEU A 62 10.38 4.36 4.52
CA LEU A 62 9.27 5.20 4.08
C LEU A 62 8.87 6.20 5.18
N PRO A 63 8.25 7.35 4.81
CA PRO A 63 7.60 8.21 5.77
C PRO A 63 6.63 7.43 6.65
N ASN A 64 6.59 7.71 7.96
CA ASN A 64 5.81 6.95 8.93
C ASN A 64 4.32 6.84 8.54
N SER A 65 3.75 7.92 7.99
CA SER A 65 2.38 7.93 7.47
C SER A 65 2.16 6.92 6.34
N ASN A 66 3.11 6.84 5.40
CA ASN A 66 3.04 5.92 4.26
C ASN A 66 3.20 4.47 4.73
N PHE A 67 4.09 4.23 5.69
CA PHE A 67 4.30 2.91 6.30
C PHE A 67 3.03 2.38 6.97
N GLU A 68 2.37 3.18 7.82
CA GLU A 68 1.16 2.74 8.54
C GLU A 68 -0.01 2.49 7.57
N ILE A 69 -0.16 3.29 6.51
CA ILE A 69 -1.15 3.05 5.45
C ILE A 69 -0.89 1.70 4.77
N LEU A 70 0.36 1.46 4.32
CA LEU A 70 0.73 0.21 3.65
C LEU A 70 0.53 -1.00 4.56
N LYS A 71 0.94 -0.90 5.82
CA LYS A 71 0.76 -1.96 6.82
C LYS A 71 -0.72 -2.29 6.99
N HIS A 72 -1.59 -1.28 7.07
CA HIS A 72 -3.03 -1.49 7.18
C HIS A 72 -3.61 -2.16 5.92
N MET A 73 -3.26 -1.66 4.73
CA MET A 73 -3.73 -2.21 3.45
C MET A 73 -3.29 -3.67 3.25
N ILE A 74 -2.00 -3.97 3.44
CA ILE A 74 -1.46 -5.33 3.29
C ILE A 74 -2.10 -6.28 4.31
N SER A 75 -2.28 -5.83 5.56
CA SER A 75 -2.97 -6.64 6.58
C SER A 75 -4.44 -6.91 6.25
N HIS A 76 -5.08 -6.06 5.44
CA HIS A 76 -6.43 -6.30 4.95
C HIS A 76 -6.45 -7.31 3.79
N PHE A 77 -5.43 -7.33 2.93
CA PHE A 77 -5.34 -8.28 1.80
C PHE A 77 -4.96 -9.72 2.19
N VAL A 78 -4.33 -9.90 3.35
CA VAL A 78 -3.90 -11.23 3.85
C VAL A 78 -5.00 -11.91 4.70
N LYS A 79 -6.11 -11.21 4.95
CA LYS A 79 -7.31 -11.76 5.59
C LYS A 79 -8.27 -12.30 4.55
#